data_AF-A0A969G920-F1
#
_entry.id   AF-A0A969G920-F1
#
_cell.length_a   1.000
_cell.length_b   1.000
_cell.length_c   1.000
_cell.angle_alpha   90.00
_cell.angle_beta   90.00
_cell.angle_gamma   90.00
#
_symmetry.space_group_name_H-M   'P 1'
#
loop_
_entity.id
_entity.type
_entity.pdbx_description
1 polymer ?
#
loop_
_entity_poly.entity_id
_entity_poly.type
_entity_poly.pdbx_seq_one_letter_code
_entity_poly.pdbx_strand_id
1 'polypeptide(L)'
;MFGSQPPVPVEPWQYQLNQFVKKYPHELAALTWGMAQQNEGEEGSLMGIDLYPEPHFVDCPRATIEQLNRNVNGFLQEILGIIDNHNPETEVVMLSIGHSQVNLIHFEVEQPPATYFENLGESLVELYDRLEAEMMATIPIKPKPVVN
;
A
#
# COMPACT_ATOMS: atom_id res chain seq x y z
N MET A 1 -26.11 -20.84 -8.02
CA MET A 1 -24.84 -21.46 -8.43
C MET A 1 -23.74 -20.50 -8.04
N PHE A 2 -22.98 -20.78 -6.99
CA PHE A 2 -21.77 -20.02 -6.67
C PHE A 2 -20.68 -20.54 -7.61
N GLY A 3 -20.35 -19.77 -8.65
CA GLY A 3 -19.22 -20.07 -9.50
C GLY A 3 -17.97 -19.97 -8.64
N SER A 4 -17.31 -21.10 -8.38
CA SER A 4 -15.97 -21.13 -7.82
C SER A 4 -15.06 -20.41 -8.81
N GLN A 5 -14.81 -19.11 -8.57
CA GLN A 5 -13.75 -18.39 -9.27
C GLN A 5 -12.46 -19.20 -9.07
N PRO A 6 -11.71 -19.50 -10.14
CA PRO A 6 -10.42 -20.14 -10.00
C PRO A 6 -9.55 -19.29 -9.07
N PRO A 7 -8.77 -19.90 -8.15
CA PRO A 7 -7.89 -19.15 -7.28
C PRO A 7 -6.98 -18.27 -8.15
N VAL A 8 -6.98 -16.98 -7.88
CA VAL A 8 -6.06 -16.05 -8.53
C VAL A 8 -4.64 -16.52 -8.19
N PRO A 9 -3.77 -16.79 -9.19
CA PRO A 9 -2.40 -17.17 -8.91
C PRO A 9 -1.73 -16.10 -8.04
N VAL A 10 -1.15 -16.53 -6.91
CA VAL A 10 -0.34 -15.64 -6.07
C VAL A 10 0.92 -15.30 -6.85
N GLU A 11 1.05 -14.03 -7.22
CA GLU A 11 2.24 -13.57 -7.93
C GLU A 11 3.44 -13.53 -6.97
N PRO A 12 4.67 -13.87 -7.42
CA PRO A 12 5.85 -13.89 -6.57
C PRO A 12 6.11 -12.57 -5.81
N TRP A 13 5.71 -11.43 -6.38
CA TRP A 13 5.83 -10.12 -5.73
C TRP A 13 4.95 -10.01 -4.49
N GLN A 14 3.76 -10.63 -4.47
CA GLN A 14 2.83 -10.55 -3.33
C GLN A 14 3.43 -11.19 -2.09
N TYR A 15 4.12 -12.33 -2.27
CA TYR A 15 4.84 -12.98 -1.18
C TYR A 15 5.95 -12.08 -0.64
N GLN A 16 6.79 -11.52 -1.51
CA GLN A 16 7.92 -10.68 -1.07
C GLN A 16 7.46 -9.38 -0.44
N LEU A 17 6.41 -8.76 -0.97
CA LEU A 17 5.78 -7.58 -0.38
C LEU A 17 5.24 -7.88 1.03
N ASN A 18 4.58 -9.02 1.21
CA ASN A 18 4.13 -9.44 2.54
C ASN A 18 5.30 -9.66 3.52
N GLN A 19 6.45 -10.17 3.06
CA GLN A 19 7.65 -10.28 3.90
C GLN A 19 8.24 -8.91 4.24
N PHE A 20 8.26 -7.99 3.27
CA PHE A 20 8.68 -6.60 3.48
C PHE A 20 7.81 -5.91 4.54
N VAL A 21 6.48 -6.00 4.43
CA VAL A 21 5.54 -5.42 5.41
C VAL A 21 5.77 -6.00 6.81
N LYS A 22 5.98 -7.31 6.93
CA LYS A 22 6.28 -7.97 8.22
C LYS A 22 7.63 -7.58 8.81
N LYS A 23 8.59 -7.20 7.97
CA LYS A 23 9.93 -6.79 8.38
C LYS A 23 9.95 -5.34 8.87
N TYR A 24 9.11 -4.49 8.30
CA TYR A 24 9.10 -3.03 8.55
C TYR A 24 7.73 -2.48 8.99
N PRO A 25 6.98 -3.13 9.91
CA PRO A 25 5.63 -2.68 10.24
C PRO A 25 5.62 -1.30 10.92
N HIS A 26 6.61 -1.01 11.75
CA HIS A 26 6.71 0.25 12.49
C HIS A 26 7.11 1.41 11.58
N GLU A 27 8.06 1.18 10.68
CA GLU A 27 8.51 2.14 9.69
C GLU A 27 7.39 2.47 8.70
N LEU A 28 6.58 1.48 8.30
CA LEU A 28 5.42 1.71 7.44
C LEU A 28 4.32 2.48 8.16
N ALA A 29 4.08 2.21 9.44
CA ALA A 29 3.17 3.01 10.25
C ALA A 29 3.64 4.47 10.34
N ALA A 30 4.91 4.68 10.68
CA ALA A 30 5.51 6.01 10.72
C ALA A 30 5.41 6.74 9.37
N LEU A 31 5.70 6.04 8.28
CA LEU A 31 5.69 6.60 6.92
C LEU A 31 4.27 7.01 6.48
N THR A 32 3.28 6.13 6.69
CA THR A 32 1.88 6.42 6.34
C THR A 32 1.33 7.61 7.13
N TRP A 33 1.66 7.72 8.41
CA TRP A 33 1.32 8.90 9.22
C TRP A 33 2.00 10.16 8.71
N GLY A 34 3.32 10.14 8.51
CA GLY A 34 4.08 11.32 8.08
C GLY A 34 3.63 11.83 6.71
N MET A 35 3.23 10.94 5.80
CA MET A 35 2.62 11.30 4.53
C MET A 35 1.23 11.93 4.69
N ALA A 36 0.37 11.37 5.55
CA ALA A 36 -0.94 11.95 5.83
C ALA A 36 -0.84 13.39 6.37
N GLN A 37 0.19 13.67 7.17
CA GLN A 37 0.47 15.03 7.65
C GLN A 37 0.85 16.01 6.53
N GLN A 38 1.52 15.56 5.46
CA GLN A 38 1.81 16.42 4.30
C GLN A 38 0.57 16.72 3.46
N ASN A 39 -0.40 15.80 3.50
CA ASN A 39 -1.64 15.86 2.74
C ASN A 39 -2.80 16.44 3.56
N GLU A 40 -2.53 17.15 4.66
CA GLU A 40 -3.54 17.84 5.47
C GLU A 40 -4.35 18.83 4.58
N GLY A 41 -5.50 18.38 4.08
CA GLY A 41 -6.36 19.09 3.13
C GLY A 41 -6.90 18.21 1.99
N GLU A 42 -6.28 17.08 1.72
CA GLU A 42 -6.76 16.06 0.76
C GLU A 42 -7.41 14.91 1.52
N GLU A 43 -8.72 15.06 1.82
CA GLU A 43 -9.48 14.05 2.55
C GLU A 43 -9.38 12.66 1.89
N GLY A 44 -8.93 11.68 2.67
CA GLY A 44 -8.96 10.27 2.30
C GLY A 44 -7.81 9.80 1.40
N SER A 45 -6.72 10.57 1.27
CA SER A 45 -5.55 10.04 0.57
C SER A 45 -4.83 8.98 1.40
N LEU A 46 -4.50 7.86 0.76
CA LEU A 46 -3.74 6.77 1.36
C LEU A 46 -2.38 6.65 0.70
N MET A 47 -1.44 6.08 1.44
CA MET A 47 -0.20 5.62 0.85
C MET A 47 -0.47 4.38 -0.03
N GLY A 48 0.00 4.42 -1.27
CA GLY A 48 0.04 3.28 -2.17
C GLY A 48 1.46 2.79 -2.45
N ILE A 49 1.58 1.61 -3.03
CA ILE A 49 2.82 1.07 -3.58
C ILE A 49 2.58 0.71 -5.05
N ASP A 50 3.21 1.42 -5.97
CA ASP A 50 3.27 1.00 -7.37
C ASP A 50 4.54 0.15 -7.57
N LEU A 51 4.36 -1.05 -8.09
CA LEU A 51 5.44 -1.99 -8.32
C LEU A 51 6.18 -1.76 -9.65
N TYR A 52 5.72 -0.83 -10.48
CA TYR A 52 6.16 -0.66 -11.85
C TYR A 52 6.59 0.78 -12.17
N PRO A 53 7.70 0.99 -12.90
CA PRO A 53 8.67 -0.01 -13.39
C PRO A 53 9.56 -0.61 -12.28
N GLU A 54 9.66 0.07 -11.15
CA GLU A 54 10.36 -0.35 -9.94
C GLU A 54 9.43 -0.06 -8.73
N PRO A 55 9.52 -0.81 -7.63
CA PRO A 55 8.70 -0.59 -6.44
C PRO A 55 8.96 0.78 -5.82
N HIS A 56 7.92 1.61 -5.73
CA HIS A 56 7.97 2.92 -5.12
C HIS A 56 6.64 3.25 -4.43
N PHE A 57 6.69 4.11 -3.43
CA PHE A 57 5.47 4.62 -2.80
C PHE A 57 4.83 5.67 -3.72
N VAL A 58 3.51 5.77 -3.65
CA VAL A 58 2.75 6.74 -4.41
C VAL A 58 1.64 7.28 -3.54
N ASP A 59 1.22 8.51 -3.83
CA ASP A 59 -0.01 9.02 -3.27
C ASP A 59 -1.21 8.37 -3.95
N CYS A 60 -2.14 7.86 -3.14
CA CYS A 60 -3.33 7.16 -3.61
C CYS A 60 -4.59 7.86 -3.09
N PRO A 61 -5.03 8.95 -3.74
CA PRO A 61 -6.25 9.65 -3.38
C PRO A 61 -7.47 8.74 -3.41
N ARG A 62 -8.38 8.90 -2.44
CA ARG A 62 -9.65 8.17 -2.37
C ARG A 62 -10.39 8.16 -3.71
N ALA A 63 -10.43 9.30 -4.39
CA ALA A 63 -11.09 9.48 -5.68
C ALA A 63 -10.50 8.59 -6.79
N THR A 64 -9.17 8.37 -6.77
CA THR A 64 -8.47 7.48 -7.71
C THR A 64 -8.87 6.03 -7.49
N ILE A 65 -8.99 5.60 -6.23
CA ILE A 65 -9.41 4.23 -5.88
C ILE A 65 -10.87 4.00 -6.29
N GLU A 66 -11.75 5.00 -6.13
CA GLU A 66 -13.13 4.90 -6.64
C GLU A 66 -13.20 4.78 -8.14
N GLN A 67 -12.41 5.59 -8.84
CA GLN A 67 -12.38 5.56 -10.29
C GLN A 67 -11.90 4.19 -10.77
N LEU A 68 -10.86 3.64 -10.12
CA LEU A 68 -10.42 2.29 -10.38
C LEU A 68 -11.55 1.28 -10.14
N ASN A 69 -12.23 1.34 -8.98
CA ASN A 69 -13.35 0.46 -8.65
C ASN A 69 -14.47 0.52 -9.71
N ARG A 70 -14.83 1.72 -10.19
CA ARG A 70 -15.80 1.89 -11.28
C ARG A 70 -15.33 1.22 -12.57
N ASN A 71 -14.05 1.37 -12.92
CA ASN A 71 -13.47 0.77 -14.13
C ASN A 71 -13.44 -0.76 -14.08
N VAL A 72 -13.34 -1.35 -12.88
CA VAL A 72 -13.39 -2.81 -12.67
C VAL A 72 -14.77 -3.30 -12.23
N ASN A 73 -15.83 -2.56 -12.56
CA ASN A 73 -17.23 -2.93 -12.30
C ASN A 73 -17.54 -3.27 -10.82
N GLY A 74 -16.98 -2.52 -9.88
CA GLY A 74 -17.24 -2.68 -8.45
C GLY A 74 -16.43 -3.77 -7.76
N PHE A 75 -15.43 -4.35 -8.43
CA PHE A 75 -14.62 -5.45 -7.88
C PHE A 75 -13.84 -5.07 -6.60
N LEU A 76 -13.54 -3.79 -6.37
CA LEU A 76 -12.81 -3.28 -5.21
C LEU A 76 -13.72 -2.72 -4.11
N GLN A 77 -15.02 -3.01 -4.13
CA GLN A 77 -15.98 -2.44 -3.16
C GLN A 77 -15.65 -2.80 -1.71
N GLU A 78 -15.16 -4.03 -1.46
CA GLU A 78 -14.73 -4.46 -0.12
C GLU A 78 -13.51 -3.66 0.37
N ILE A 79 -12.54 -3.43 -0.52
CA ILE A 79 -11.36 -2.61 -0.21
C ILE A 79 -11.78 -1.19 0.15
N LEU A 80 -12.72 -0.58 -0.59
CA LEU A 80 -13.27 0.74 -0.25
C LEU A 80 -13.91 0.74 1.14
N GLY A 81 -14.67 -0.31 1.48
CA GLY A 81 -15.29 -0.43 2.81
C GLY A 81 -14.28 -0.52 3.95
N ILE A 82 -13.12 -1.16 3.73
CA ILE A 82 -12.03 -1.22 4.71
C ILE A 82 -11.39 0.17 4.86
N ILE A 83 -11.08 0.82 3.74
CA ILE A 83 -10.52 2.19 3.72
C ILE A 83 -11.44 3.16 4.46
N ASP A 84 -12.76 3.09 4.25
CA ASP A 84 -13.71 4.02 4.86
C ASP A 84 -13.89 3.84 6.37
N ASN A 85 -13.55 2.66 6.91
CA ASN A 85 -13.79 2.32 8.32
C ASN A 85 -12.51 2.08 9.12
N HIS A 86 -11.33 2.25 8.53
CA HIS A 86 -10.08 2.04 9.25
C HIS A 86 -9.83 3.14 10.30
N ASN A 87 -9.11 2.78 11.35
CA ASN A 87 -8.68 3.70 12.40
C ASN A 87 -7.21 4.09 12.21
N PRO A 88 -6.88 5.29 11.69
CA PRO A 88 -5.49 5.69 11.41
C PRO A 88 -4.62 5.81 12.67
N GLU A 89 -5.20 5.81 13.87
CA GLU A 89 -4.46 5.81 15.14
C GLU A 89 -3.90 4.43 15.51
N THR A 90 -4.43 3.34 14.93
CA THR A 90 -4.05 1.97 15.32
C THR A 90 -3.92 1.01 14.14
N GLU A 91 -4.37 1.39 12.95
CA GLU A 91 -4.38 0.55 11.75
C GLU A 91 -3.61 1.24 10.62
N VAL A 92 -2.83 0.45 9.90
CA VAL A 92 -2.14 0.87 8.68
C VAL A 92 -2.86 0.24 7.50
N VAL A 93 -3.32 1.08 6.58
CA VAL A 93 -3.94 0.66 5.32
C VAL A 93 -3.16 1.23 4.15
N MET A 94 -2.71 0.35 3.25
CA MET A 94 -2.06 0.74 2.00
C MET A 94 -2.59 -0.10 0.84
N LEU A 95 -2.51 0.45 -0.37
CA LEU A 95 -2.88 -0.27 -1.59
C LEU A 95 -1.66 -0.51 -2.46
N SER A 96 -1.34 -1.77 -2.75
CA SER A 96 -0.31 -2.08 -3.73
C SER A 96 -0.89 -2.48 -5.08
N ILE A 97 -0.27 -1.98 -6.14
CA ILE A 97 -0.68 -2.20 -7.53
C ILE A 97 0.45 -2.89 -8.27
N GLY A 98 0.19 -4.13 -8.68
CA GLY A 98 0.98 -4.84 -9.67
C GLY A 98 0.29 -4.82 -11.04
N HIS A 99 0.90 -5.47 -12.02
CA HIS A 99 0.43 -5.56 -13.42
C HIS A 99 -1.07 -5.54 -13.67
N SER A 100 -1.79 -6.39 -12.97
CA SER A 100 -3.23 -6.62 -13.15
C SER A 100 -3.88 -7.04 -11.83
N GLN A 101 -3.19 -6.76 -10.73
CA GLN A 101 -3.58 -7.21 -9.41
C GLN A 101 -3.41 -6.05 -8.44
N VAL A 102 -4.44 -5.85 -7.64
CA VAL A 102 -4.43 -4.94 -6.51
C VAL A 102 -4.34 -5.81 -5.26
N ASN A 103 -3.51 -5.42 -4.31
CA ASN A 103 -3.39 -6.08 -3.02
C ASN A 103 -3.54 -5.06 -1.90
N LEU A 104 -4.49 -5.31 -1.00
CA LEU A 104 -4.66 -4.52 0.20
C LEU A 104 -3.63 -4.96 1.24
N ILE A 105 -2.88 -3.99 1.77
CA ILE A 105 -2.07 -4.19 2.96
C ILE A 105 -2.85 -3.57 4.12
N HIS A 106 -3.19 -4.39 5.11
CA HIS A 106 -3.93 -3.97 6.28
C HIS A 106 -3.42 -4.71 7.51
N PHE A 107 -2.96 -3.96 8.52
CA PHE A 107 -2.52 -4.51 9.79
C PHE A 107 -2.66 -3.49 10.92
N GLU A 108 -2.73 -3.99 12.15
CA GLU A 108 -2.76 -3.18 13.38
C GLU A 108 -1.35 -2.99 13.93
N VAL A 109 -1.15 -1.88 14.65
CA VAL A 109 0.07 -1.57 15.37
C VAL A 109 -0.19 -1.35 16.86
N GLU A 110 0.81 -1.63 17.69
CA GLU A 110 0.69 -1.62 19.15
C GLU A 110 0.69 -0.20 19.75
N GLN A 111 1.27 0.76 19.02
CA GLN A 111 1.36 2.17 19.41
C GLN A 111 0.85 3.07 18.27
N PRO A 112 0.47 4.32 18.56
CA PRO A 112 0.08 5.25 17.50
C PRO A 112 1.20 5.43 16.45
N PRO A 113 0.88 5.45 15.14
CA PRO A 113 1.83 5.72 14.07
C PRO A 113 2.74 6.93 14.28
N ALA A 114 2.22 8.02 14.85
CA ALA A 114 2.98 9.21 15.23
C ALA A 114 4.13 8.90 16.20
N THR A 115 3.90 8.02 17.17
CA THR A 115 4.92 7.60 18.14
C THR A 115 6.04 6.81 17.48
N TYR A 116 5.73 5.97 16.49
CA TYR A 116 6.78 5.30 15.71
C TYR A 116 7.62 6.31 14.93
N PHE A 117 6.99 7.31 14.31
CA PHE A 117 7.69 8.36 13.56
C PHE A 117 8.65 9.15 14.46
N GLU A 118 8.18 9.59 15.64
CA GLU A 118 9.03 10.28 16.62
C GLU A 118 10.20 9.42 17.11
N ASN A 119 9.96 8.13 17.37
CA ASN A 119 10.97 7.21 17.88
C ASN A 119 12.05 6.84 16.86
N LEU A 120 11.72 6.81 15.56
CA LEU A 120 12.70 6.54 14.50
C LEU A 120 13.71 7.69 14.39
N GLY A 121 13.29 8.93 14.64
CA GLY A 121 14.15 10.12 14.58
C GLY A 121 14.65 10.46 13.17
N GLU A 122 14.11 9.79 12.15
CA GLU A 122 14.38 10.04 10.73
C GLU A 122 13.44 11.13 10.21
N SER A 123 13.89 11.92 9.24
CA SER A 123 12.96 12.75 8.45
C SER A 123 12.10 11.86 7.56
N LEU A 124 10.94 12.39 7.14
CA LEU A 124 10.04 11.66 6.25
C LEU A 124 10.74 11.24 4.94
N VAL A 125 11.58 12.12 4.38
CA VAL A 125 12.33 11.86 3.14
C VAL A 125 13.34 10.73 3.35
N GLU A 126 14.09 10.72 4.45
CA GLU A 126 15.04 9.64 4.75
C GLU A 126 14.34 8.29 4.93
N LEU A 127 13.21 8.28 5.64
CA LEU A 127 12.41 7.08 5.85
C LEU A 127 11.86 6.54 4.53
N TYR A 128 11.36 7.43 3.68
CA TYR A 128 10.84 7.14 2.34
C TYR A 128 11.93 6.50 1.46
N ASP A 129 13.06 7.19 1.29
CA ASP A 129 14.18 6.75 0.44
C ASP A 129 14.73 5.39 0.89
N ARG A 130 14.86 5.19 2.21
CA ARG A 130 15.36 3.95 2.79
C ARG A 130 14.42 2.77 2.53
N LEU A 131 13.12 2.98 2.73
CA LEU A 131 12.12 1.93 2.54
C LEU A 131 11.96 1.57 1.05
N GLU A 132 12.01 2.54 0.14
CA GLU A 132 12.01 2.25 -1.30
C GLU A 132 13.26 1.45 -1.72
N ALA A 133 14.44 1.83 -1.22
CA ALA A 133 15.66 1.09 -1.48
C ALA A 133 15.55 -0.39 -1.03
N GLU A 134 14.99 -0.64 0.15
CA GLU A 134 14.73 -1.99 0.65
C GLU A 134 13.66 -2.74 -0.17
N MET A 135 12.59 -2.06 -0.60
CA MET A 135 11.60 -2.67 -1.50
C MET A 135 12.21 -3.08 -2.84
N MET A 136 12.98 -2.19 -3.48
CA MET A 136 13.67 -2.47 -4.75
C MET A 136 14.64 -3.64 -4.63
N ALA A 137 15.33 -3.76 -3.49
CA ALA A 137 16.27 -4.85 -3.25
C ALA A 137 15.59 -6.21 -3.02
N THR A 138 14.33 -6.24 -2.57
CA THR A 138 13.67 -7.46 -2.08
C THR A 138 12.49 -7.92 -2.92
N ILE A 139 11.81 -7.03 -3.63
CA ILE A 139 10.61 -7.34 -4.41
C ILE A 139 10.99 -7.57 -5.88
N PRO A 140 10.86 -8.81 -6.40
CA PRO A 140 11.21 -9.10 -7.78
C PRO A 140 10.15 -8.56 -8.74
N ILE A 141 10.53 -7.61 -9.58
CA ILE A 141 9.66 -7.08 -10.63
C ILE A 141 10.03 -7.72 -11.97
N LYS A 142 9.05 -8.41 -12.58
CA LYS A 142 9.17 -8.81 -13.99
C LYS A 142 8.80 -7.63 -14.85
N PRO A 143 9.58 -7.26 -15.88
CA PRO A 143 9.25 -6.14 -16.76
C PRO A 143 7.86 -6.30 -17.39
N LYS A 144 7.20 -5.17 -17.67
CA LYS A 144 5.88 -5.14 -18.31
C LYS A 144 5.94 -5.89 -19.65
N PRO A 145 5.21 -7.01 -19.89
CA PRO A 145 4.94 -7.47 -21.24
C PRO A 145 4.50 -6.28 -22.07
N VAL A 146 5.32 -5.96 -23.06
CA VAL A 146 4.97 -4.98 -24.09
C VAL A 146 3.81 -5.62 -24.85
N VAL A 147 2.62 -5.06 -24.68
CA VAL A 147 1.45 -5.47 -25.45
C VAL A 147 1.68 -4.94 -26.86
N ASN A 148 2.04 -5.82 -27.79
CA ASN A 148 2.13 -5.52 -29.23
C ASN A 148 0.74 -5.49 -29.85
#